data_AF-A0A955TKW3-F1
#
_entry.id   AF-A0A955TKW3-F1
#
_cell.length_a   1.000
_cell.length_b   1.000
_cell.length_c   1.000
_cell.angle_alpha   90.00
_cell.angle_beta   90.00
_cell.angle_gamma   90.00
#
_symmetry.space_group_name_H-M   'P 1'
#
loop_
_entity.id
_entity.type
_entity.pdbx_description
1 polymer ?
#
loop_
_entity_poly.entity_id
_entity_poly.type
_entity_poly.pdbx_seq_one_letter_code
_entity_poly.pdbx_strand_id
1 'polypeptide(L)'
;TLMTRLTRAKRENRLERVLQQLTYPKLLILDEIGYLPLNREEASLFFRLVVRRYERASTIVTSNKSFVDWGEVFNDHVLATAILDRLLHHATTLNIKGESYRLKEKRKAGLLGRAQSAAPAAAESPIAEEVPMTT
;
A
#
# COMPACT_ATOMS: atom_id res chain seq x y z
N THR A 1 -11.13 -10.95 -5.01
CA THR A 1 -9.76 -10.43 -4.82
C THR A 1 -8.84 -11.53 -4.32
N LEU A 2 -7.53 -11.29 -4.17
CA LEU A 2 -6.59 -12.28 -3.58
C LEU A 2 -7.07 -12.79 -2.22
N MET A 3 -7.54 -11.88 -1.37
CA MET A 3 -8.05 -12.20 -0.03
C MET A 3 -9.26 -13.13 -0.10
N THR A 4 -10.24 -12.83 -0.96
CA THR A 4 -11.39 -13.73 -1.18
C THR A 4 -10.95 -15.15 -1.56
N ARG A 5 -9.93 -15.28 -2.42
CA ARG A 5 -9.40 -16.59 -2.84
C ARG A 5 -8.75 -17.33 -1.68
N LEU A 6 -7.97 -16.65 -0.84
CA LEU A 6 -7.33 -17.24 0.33
C LEU A 6 -8.35 -17.64 1.40
N THR A 7 -9.33 -16.77 1.71
CA THR A 7 -10.39 -17.03 2.68
C THR A 7 -11.26 -18.20 2.24
N ARG A 8 -11.65 -18.25 0.97
CA ARG A 8 -12.38 -19.39 0.40
C ARG A 8 -11.56 -20.69 0.48
N ALA A 9 -10.28 -20.63 0.13
CA ALA A 9 -9.40 -21.79 0.21
C ALA A 9 -9.23 -22.31 1.64
N LYS A 10 -9.21 -21.42 2.64
CA LYS A 10 -9.20 -21.80 4.05
C LYS A 10 -10.50 -22.52 4.45
N ARG A 11 -11.66 -21.97 4.06
CA ARG A 11 -12.97 -22.59 4.34
C ARG A 11 -13.12 -23.97 3.69
N GLU A 12 -12.58 -24.14 2.48
CA GLU A 12 -12.59 -25.39 1.72
C GLU A 12 -11.42 -26.33 2.10
N ASN A 13 -10.71 -26.07 3.20
CA ASN A 13 -9.55 -26.83 3.70
C ASN A 13 -8.45 -27.12 2.66
N ARG A 14 -8.29 -26.22 1.69
CA ARG A 14 -7.34 -26.31 0.57
C ARG A 14 -6.35 -25.16 0.54
N LEU A 15 -6.20 -24.46 1.66
CA LEU A 15 -5.34 -23.30 1.82
C LEU A 15 -3.89 -23.60 1.42
N GLU A 16 -3.35 -24.73 1.88
CA GLU A 16 -1.97 -25.12 1.61
C GLU A 16 -1.67 -25.25 0.11
N ARG A 17 -2.58 -25.89 -0.63
CA ARG A 17 -2.48 -26.02 -2.08
C ARG A 17 -2.48 -24.65 -2.76
N VAL A 18 -3.34 -23.73 -2.33
CA VAL A 18 -3.42 -22.39 -2.91
C VAL A 18 -2.20 -21.55 -2.56
N LEU A 19 -1.69 -21.63 -1.33
CA LEU A 19 -0.46 -20.97 -0.95
C LEU A 19 0.72 -21.49 -1.77
N GLN A 20 0.84 -22.81 -1.97
CA GLN A 20 1.86 -23.39 -2.86
C GLN A 20 1.77 -22.85 -4.29
N GLN A 21 0.55 -22.76 -4.84
CA GLN A 21 0.32 -22.18 -6.17
C GLN A 21 0.75 -20.71 -6.25
N LEU A 22 0.59 -19.93 -5.18
CA LEU A 22 0.99 -18.52 -5.13
C LEU A 22 2.48 -18.33 -4.83
N THR A 23 3.14 -19.32 -4.22
CA THR A 23 4.58 -19.30 -3.94
C THR A 23 5.42 -19.84 -5.10
N TYR A 24 4.83 -20.68 -5.97
CA TYR A 24 5.52 -21.29 -7.11
C TYR A 24 6.08 -20.27 -8.13
N PRO A 25 5.38 -19.19 -8.50
CA PRO A 25 5.91 -18.21 -9.44
C PRO A 25 7.16 -17.51 -8.92
N LYS A 26 8.19 -17.38 -9.77
CA LYS A 26 9.42 -16.62 -9.46
C LYS A 26 9.14 -15.14 -9.18
N LEU A 27 8.12 -14.58 -9.84
CA LEU A 27 7.61 -13.23 -9.62
C LEU A 27 6.11 -13.29 -9.33
N LEU A 28 5.69 -12.69 -8.22
CA LEU A 28 4.29 -12.48 -7.86
C LEU A 28 4.02 -10.98 -7.77
N ILE A 29 2.97 -10.51 -8.46
CA ILE A 29 2.54 -9.11 -8.41
C ILE A 29 1.25 -9.04 -7.59
N LEU A 30 1.28 -8.22 -6.54
CA LEU A 30 0.19 -7.96 -5.63
C LEU A 30 -0.25 -6.52 -5.84
N ASP A 31 -1.39 -6.37 -6.49
CA ASP A 31 -1.91 -5.05 -6.86
C ASP A 31 -2.87 -4.51 -5.79
N GLU A 32 -2.86 -3.18 -5.62
CA GLU A 32 -3.79 -2.39 -4.81
C GLU A 32 -3.91 -2.84 -3.34
N ILE A 33 -2.80 -3.22 -2.72
CA ILE A 33 -2.80 -3.56 -1.29
C ILE A 33 -3.12 -2.31 -0.46
N GLY A 34 -4.11 -2.43 0.42
CA GLY A 34 -4.54 -1.35 1.31
C GLY A 34 -5.65 -0.45 0.80
N TYR A 35 -6.29 -0.80 -0.32
CA TYR A 35 -7.50 -0.11 -0.77
C TYR A 35 -8.72 -0.41 0.13
N LEU A 36 -8.89 -1.68 0.53
CA LEU A 36 -9.92 -2.10 1.48
C LEU A 36 -9.27 -2.52 2.81
N PRO A 37 -9.86 -2.14 3.95
CA PRO A 37 -9.41 -2.64 5.25
C PRO A 37 -9.61 -4.15 5.30
N LEU A 38 -8.58 -4.86 5.75
CA LEU A 38 -8.59 -6.30 5.88
C LEU A 38 -9.08 -6.68 7.26
N ASN A 39 -9.84 -7.77 7.33
CA ASN A 39 -10.12 -8.37 8.63
C ASN A 39 -8.87 -9.13 9.15
N ARG A 40 -8.85 -9.44 10.45
CA ARG A 40 -7.71 -10.12 11.09
C ARG A 40 -7.38 -11.47 10.46
N GLU A 41 -8.38 -12.18 9.95
CA GLU A 41 -8.18 -13.47 9.29
C GLU A 41 -7.47 -13.30 7.93
N GLU A 42 -7.91 -12.34 7.12
CA GLU A 42 -7.31 -11.99 5.83
C GLU A 42 -5.89 -11.46 6.01
N ALA A 43 -5.65 -10.62 7.01
CA ALA A 43 -4.33 -10.16 7.39
C ALA A 43 -3.39 -11.33 7.73
N SER A 44 -3.86 -12.29 8.52
CA SER A 44 -3.10 -13.50 8.86
C SER A 44 -2.80 -14.37 7.63
N LEU A 45 -3.77 -14.51 6.72
CA LEU A 45 -3.59 -15.24 5.47
C LEU A 45 -2.57 -14.57 4.54
N PHE A 46 -2.60 -13.24 4.45
CA PHE A 46 -1.63 -12.46 3.72
C PHE A 46 -0.23 -12.60 4.31
N PHE A 47 -0.09 -12.51 5.63
CA PHE A 47 1.19 -12.71 6.31
C PHE A 47 1.78 -14.10 6.00
N ARG A 48 0.97 -15.17 6.01
CA ARG A 48 1.44 -16.51 5.63
C ARG A 48 1.99 -16.56 4.21
N LEU A 49 1.37 -15.85 3.27
CA LEU A 49 1.85 -15.75 1.89
C LEU A 49 3.20 -15.00 1.84
N VAL A 50 3.31 -13.86 2.51
CA VAL A 50 4.54 -13.05 2.57
C VAL A 50 5.70 -13.86 3.17
N VAL A 51 5.49 -14.50 4.31
CA VAL A 51 6.51 -15.33 4.99
C VAL A 51 7.00 -16.47 4.10
N ARG A 52 6.13 -17.10 3.31
CA ARG A 52 6.55 -18.18 2.40
C ARG A 52 7.36 -17.70 1.20
N ARG A 53 7.21 -16.43 0.80
CA ARG A 53 7.94 -15.85 -0.33
C ARG A 53 9.19 -15.10 0.11
N TYR A 54 9.25 -14.69 1.38
CA TYR A 54 10.41 -14.06 1.99
C TYR A 54 11.68 -14.87 1.72
N GLU A 55 12.72 -14.19 1.23
CA GLU A 55 14.03 -14.76 0.82
C GLU A 55 13.98 -15.89 -0.23
N ARG A 56 12.82 -16.19 -0.82
CA ARG A 56 12.66 -17.32 -1.76
C ARG A 56 12.28 -16.91 -3.17
N ALA A 57 11.45 -15.88 -3.32
CA ALA A 57 10.99 -15.43 -4.64
C ALA A 57 10.59 -13.95 -4.63
N SER A 58 10.75 -13.28 -5.77
CA SER A 58 10.48 -11.84 -5.90
C SER A 58 8.99 -11.54 -5.81
N THR A 59 8.64 -10.47 -5.11
CA THR A 59 7.25 -10.01 -4.96
C THR A 59 7.20 -8.52 -5.23
N ILE A 60 6.33 -8.10 -6.15
CA ILE A 60 6.02 -6.69 -6.39
C ILE A 60 4.71 -6.41 -5.67
N VAL A 61 4.68 -5.32 -4.90
CA VAL A 61 3.47 -4.85 -4.22
C VAL A 61 3.20 -3.42 -4.68
N THR A 62 1.98 -3.14 -5.08
CA THR A 62 1.51 -1.77 -5.28
C THR A 62 0.56 -1.40 -4.16
N SER A 63 0.66 -0.17 -3.68
CA SER A 63 -0.21 0.39 -2.64
C SER A 63 -0.37 1.88 -2.86
N ASN A 64 -1.57 2.39 -2.56
CA ASN A 64 -1.85 3.81 -2.50
C ASN A 64 -1.74 4.37 -1.07
N LYS A 65 -1.31 3.54 -0.11
CA LYS A 65 -1.17 3.87 1.30
C LYS A 65 0.31 4.03 1.66
N SER A 66 0.59 4.95 2.58
CA SER A 66 1.94 5.06 3.15
C SER A 66 2.20 3.88 4.09
N PHE A 67 3.47 3.57 4.39
CA PHE A 67 3.80 2.49 5.32
C PHE A 67 3.23 2.70 6.72
N VAL A 68 3.00 3.96 7.13
CA VAL A 68 2.41 4.30 8.42
C VAL A 68 0.95 3.86 8.48
N ASP A 69 0.22 3.99 7.37
CA ASP A 69 -1.22 3.66 7.29
C ASP A 69 -1.48 2.15 7.21
N TRP A 70 -0.44 1.33 7.02
CA TRP A 70 -0.60 -0.12 6.93
C TRP A 70 -1.12 -0.72 8.25
N GLY A 71 -0.83 -0.09 9.40
CA GLY A 71 -1.41 -0.50 10.67
C GLY A 71 -2.94 -0.52 10.65
N GLU A 72 -3.55 0.52 10.07
CA GLU A 72 -5.00 0.63 9.90
C GLU A 72 -5.52 -0.35 8.84
N VAL A 73 -4.78 -0.54 7.74
CA VAL A 73 -5.15 -1.47 6.66
C VAL A 73 -5.30 -2.90 7.16
N PHE A 74 -4.38 -3.37 8.02
CA PHE A 74 -4.42 -4.74 8.57
C PHE A 74 -5.24 -4.84 9.87
N ASN A 75 -5.70 -3.71 10.41
CA ASN A 75 -6.41 -3.61 11.69
C ASN A 75 -5.65 -4.29 12.85
N ASP A 76 -4.32 -4.32 12.74
CA ASP A 76 -3.37 -4.93 13.68
C ASP A 76 -1.97 -4.35 13.41
N HIS A 77 -1.54 -3.37 14.22
CA HIS A 77 -0.25 -2.70 14.05
C HIS A 77 0.94 -3.65 14.20
N VAL A 78 0.83 -4.68 15.04
CA VAL A 78 1.92 -5.64 15.27
C VAL A 78 2.09 -6.50 14.03
N LEU A 79 0.98 -7.00 13.48
CA LEU A 79 1.00 -7.81 12.27
C LEU A 79 1.44 -7.00 11.04
N ALA A 80 0.95 -5.75 10.92
CA ALA A 80 1.36 -4.84 9.86
C ALA A 80 2.88 -4.59 9.89
N THR A 81 3.44 -4.32 11.08
CA THR A 81 4.88 -4.11 11.25
C THR A 81 5.66 -5.36 10.86
N ALA A 82 5.23 -6.54 11.29
CA ALA A 82 5.86 -7.79 10.90
C ALA A 82 5.81 -8.01 9.38
N ILE A 83 4.69 -7.75 8.72
CA ILE A 83 4.56 -7.85 7.26
C ILE A 83 5.53 -6.88 6.56
N LEU A 84 5.53 -5.61 6.96
CA LEU A 84 6.37 -4.57 6.39
C LEU A 84 7.85 -4.90 6.55
N ASP A 85 8.26 -5.37 7.73
CA ASP A 85 9.63 -5.79 8.01
C ASP A 85 10.12 -6.84 6.99
N ARG A 86 9.32 -7.89 6.72
CA ARG A 86 9.70 -8.92 5.73
C ARG A 86 9.67 -8.39 4.30
N LEU A 87 8.72 -7.53 3.96
CA LEU A 87 8.62 -6.96 2.61
C LEU A 87 9.77 -5.98 2.33
N LEU A 88 10.16 -5.16 3.31
CA LEU A 88 11.11 -4.07 3.13
C LEU A 88 12.57 -4.47 3.31
N HIS A 89 12.86 -5.59 3.99
CA HIS A 89 14.23 -6.03 4.22
C HIS A 89 15.03 -6.24 2.92
N HIS A 90 14.37 -6.77 1.87
CA HIS A 90 14.98 -6.98 0.55
C HIS A 90 14.13 -6.38 -0.58
N ALA A 91 13.67 -5.13 -0.41
CA ALA A 91 12.91 -4.43 -1.43
C ALA A 91 13.56 -3.12 -1.86
N THR A 92 13.30 -2.79 -3.13
CA THR A 92 13.48 -1.44 -3.66
C THR A 92 12.15 -0.71 -3.58
N THR A 93 12.09 0.37 -2.80
CA THR A 93 10.87 1.18 -2.67
C THR A 93 10.83 2.23 -3.78
N LEU A 94 9.70 2.31 -4.48
CA LEU A 94 9.47 3.30 -5.52
C LEU A 94 8.30 4.18 -5.09
N ASN A 95 8.61 5.42 -4.68
CA ASN A 95 7.58 6.39 -4.31
C ASN A 95 7.14 7.17 -5.55
N ILE A 96 5.93 6.88 -6.04
CA ILE A 96 5.38 7.51 -7.25
C ILE A 96 4.55 8.73 -6.83
N LYS A 97 4.96 9.91 -7.31
CA LYS A 97 4.24 11.17 -7.13
C LYS A 97 3.84 11.73 -8.49
N GLY A 98 2.65 12.31 -8.58
CA GLY A 98 2.18 12.97 -9.80
C GLY A 98 0.66 12.97 -9.94
N GLU A 99 0.16 13.75 -10.90
CA GLU A 99 -1.26 13.76 -11.24
C GLU A 99 -1.71 12.39 -11.79
N SER A 100 -2.97 12.02 -11.51
CA SER A 100 -3.55 10.79 -12.03
C SER A 100 -3.52 10.78 -13.56
N TYR A 101 -2.90 9.75 -14.14
CA TYR A 101 -2.83 9.59 -15.59
C TYR A 101 -4.25 9.49 -16.21
N ARG A 102 -5.17 8.85 -15.49
CA ARG A 102 -6.60 8.74 -15.89
C ARG A 102 -7.25 10.12 -16.01
N LEU A 103 -6.90 11.06 -15.12
CA LEU A 103 -7.40 12.44 -15.17
C LEU A 103 -6.79 13.21 -16.34
N LYS A 104 -5.50 12.99 -16.61
CA LYS A 104 -4.79 13.59 -17.74
C LYS A 104 -5.39 13.16 -19.08
N GLU A 105 -5.73 11.89 -19.24
CA GLU A 105 -6.39 11.37 -20.43
C GLU A 105 -7.81 11.92 -20.59
N LYS A 106 -8.60 11.98 -19.51
CA LYS A 106 -9.93 12.60 -19.54
C LYS A 106 -9.88 14.10 -19.87
N ARG A 107 -8.83 14.82 -19.44
CA ARG A 107 -8.60 16.23 -19.78
C ARG A 107 -8.24 16.38 -21.26
N LYS A 108 -7.40 15.48 -21.79
CA LYS A 108 -7.08 15.43 -23.23
C LYS A 108 -8.29 15.08 -24.10
N ALA A 109 -9.18 14.22 -23.61
CA ALA A 109 -10.42 13.83 -24.26
C ALA A 109 -11.54 14.89 -24.16
N GLY A 110 -11.29 16.05 -23.55
CA GLY A 110 -12.27 17.13 -23.41
C GLY A 110 -13.40 16.86 -22.41
N LEU A 111 -13.33 15.75 -21.66
CA LEU A 111 -14.39 15.31 -20.73
C LEU A 111 -14.28 15.96 -19.34
N LEU A 112 -13.16 16.61 -19.03
CA LEU A 112 -13.01 17.46 -17.86
C LEU A 112 -13.07 18.92 -18.33
N GLY A 113 -14.20 19.57 -18.08
CA GLY A 113 -14.27 21.04 -18.13
C GLY A 113 -13.21 21.64 -17.22
N ARG A 114 -12.73 22.85 -17.55
CA ARG A 114 -11.76 23.65 -16.78
C ARG A 114 -12.15 23.73 -15.30
N ALA A 115 -11.76 22.74 -14.50
CA ALA A 115 -11.85 22.77 -13.06
C ALA A 115 -10.51 23.30 -12.55
N GLN A 116 -10.60 24.54 -12.10
CA GLN A 116 -9.65 25.44 -11.46
C GLN A 116 -8.45 24.76 -10.78
N SER A 117 -7.28 25.37 -10.99
CA SER A 117 -6.07 25.20 -10.18
C SER A 117 -6.38 25.40 -8.69
N ALA A 118 -6.44 24.32 -7.92
CA ALA A 118 -6.26 24.40 -6.48
C ALA A 118 -4.75 24.27 -6.19
N ALA A 119 -4.14 25.40 -5.83
CA ALA A 119 -2.76 25.47 -5.34
C ALA A 119 -2.57 24.59 -4.08
N PRO A 120 -1.35 24.10 -3.81
CA PRO A 120 -1.09 23.34 -2.60
C PRO A 120 -1.23 24.26 -1.38
N ALA A 121 -2.02 23.83 -0.40
CA ALA A 121 -2.08 24.45 0.93
C ALA A 121 -0.72 24.26 1.62
N ALA A 122 0.20 25.19 1.38
CA ALA A 122 1.33 25.44 2.26
C ALA A 122 0.78 26.15 3.51
N ALA A 123 0.64 25.40 4.60
CA ALA A 123 0.50 25.98 5.92
C ALA A 123 1.88 26.52 6.34
N GLU A 124 2.17 27.75 5.97
CA GLU A 124 3.18 28.57 6.63
C GLU A 124 2.70 28.86 8.06
N SER A 125 3.35 28.27 9.05
CA SER A 125 3.29 28.78 10.43
C SER A 125 4.00 30.13 10.45
N PRO A 126 3.39 31.23 10.95
CA PRO A 126 4.06 32.50 11.00
C PRO A 126 5.14 32.45 12.08
N ILE A 127 6.38 32.65 11.65
CA ILE A 127 7.53 32.96 12.49
C ILE A 127 7.27 34.39 12.99
N ALA A 128 6.92 34.54 14.27
CA ALA A 128 6.93 35.85 14.92
C ALA A 128 8.38 36.19 15.26
N GLU A 129 9.01 37.00 14.40
CA GLU A 129 10.24 37.70 14.71
C GLU A 129 10.03 39.18 14.40
N GLU A 130 9.77 39.98 15.43
CA GLU A 130 10.12 41.40 15.43
C GLU A 130 11.11 41.62 16.58
N VAL A 131 12.32 42.01 16.17
CA VAL A 131 13.56 42.27 16.92
C VAL A 131 13.65 43.80 17.11
N PRO A 132 14.78 44.35 17.59
CA PRO A 132 15.25 44.60 18.96
C PRO A 132 15.14 46.10 19.37
N MET A 133 15.48 46.47 20.62
CA MET A 133 16.52 47.49 20.87
C MET A 133 16.97 47.53 22.33
N THR A 134 18.28 47.56 22.48
CA THR A 134 19.11 47.80 23.66
C THR A 134 18.76 49.08 24.44
N THR A 135 18.80 49.00 25.77
CA THR A 135 19.66 49.80 26.68
C THR A 135 19.78 49.06 28.01
#